data_AF-K3ZBX7-F1
#
_entry.id   AF-K3ZBX7-F1
#
_cell.length_a   1.000
_cell.length_b   1.000
_cell.length_c   1.000
_cell.angle_alpha   90.00
_cell.angle_beta   90.00
_cell.angle_gamma   90.00
#
_symmetry.space_group_name_H-M   'P 1'
#
loop_
_entity.id
_entity.type
_entity.pdbx_description
1 polymer ?
#
loop_
_entity_poly.entity_id
_entity_poly.type
_entity_poly.pdbx_seq_one_letter_code
_entity_poly.pdbx_strand_id
1 'polypeptide(L)'
;MKRMKKRMQEMKKRRQEVDKRRMAASRKKPEKEGQRPRKSAKIEAMMEEMRTKQAEDEAKQLAKENEAREKETREKEARDKEAAKGDEFSIKRCISIINTMEVTKQEKVKAYAIFTKSKQNKETFICASEEDEESALIWLRNEMA
;
A
#
# COMPACT_ATOMS: atom_id res chain seq x y z
N MET A 1 -46.24 -17.28 -64.40
CA MET A 1 -46.48 -18.20 -63.25
C MET A 1 -45.73 -19.54 -63.27
N LYS A 2 -45.61 -20.26 -64.41
CA LYS A 2 -44.99 -21.61 -64.45
C LYS A 2 -43.53 -21.67 -63.97
N ARG A 3 -42.70 -20.66 -64.27
CA ARG A 3 -41.30 -20.56 -63.80
C ARG A 3 -41.16 -20.49 -62.28
N MET A 4 -42.09 -19.80 -61.60
CA MET A 4 -42.05 -19.62 -60.14
C MET A 4 -42.38 -20.93 -59.41
N LYS A 5 -43.35 -21.71 -59.94
CA LYS A 5 -43.67 -23.04 -59.42
C LYS A 5 -42.50 -24.02 -59.54
N LYS A 6 -41.73 -23.95 -60.66
CA LYS A 6 -40.53 -24.76 -60.85
C LYS A 6 -39.43 -24.44 -59.82
N ARG A 7 -39.15 -23.16 -59.57
CA ARG A 7 -38.17 -22.73 -58.54
C ARG A 7 -38.59 -23.13 -57.13
N MET A 8 -39.88 -23.08 -56.81
CA MET A 8 -40.38 -23.52 -55.50
C MET A 8 -40.23 -25.03 -55.29
N GLN A 9 -40.47 -25.84 -56.32
CA GLN A 9 -40.24 -27.30 -56.24
C GLN A 9 -38.76 -27.64 -56.08
N GLU A 10 -37.88 -26.93 -56.78
CA GLU A 10 -36.44 -27.15 -56.70
C GLU A 10 -35.87 -26.78 -55.32
N MET A 11 -36.34 -25.68 -54.72
CA MET A 11 -36.00 -25.32 -53.33
C MET A 11 -36.46 -26.37 -52.32
N LYS A 12 -37.68 -26.90 -52.46
CA LYS A 12 -38.18 -27.97 -51.57
C LYS A 12 -37.35 -29.25 -51.70
N LYS A 13 -36.97 -29.62 -52.93
CA LYS A 13 -36.14 -30.81 -53.19
C LYS A 13 -34.74 -30.67 -52.60
N ARG A 14 -34.11 -29.49 -52.75
CA ARG A 14 -32.82 -29.18 -52.13
C ARG A 14 -32.87 -29.22 -50.60
N ARG A 15 -33.93 -28.71 -49.98
CA ARG A 15 -34.11 -28.73 -48.52
C ARG A 15 -34.22 -30.15 -47.98
N GLN A 16 -35.02 -30.99 -48.65
CA GLN A 16 -35.14 -32.42 -48.31
C GLN A 16 -33.81 -33.18 -48.48
N GLU A 17 -33.01 -32.86 -49.49
CA GLU A 17 -31.69 -33.49 -49.68
C GLU A 17 -30.71 -33.08 -48.59
N VAL A 18 -30.69 -31.80 -48.19
CA VAL A 18 -29.85 -31.31 -47.08
C VAL A 18 -30.26 -31.96 -45.76
N ASP A 19 -31.55 -32.08 -45.47
CA ASP A 19 -32.04 -32.74 -44.26
C ASP A 19 -31.70 -34.24 -44.25
N LYS A 20 -31.77 -34.91 -45.40
CA LYS A 20 -31.39 -36.33 -45.54
C LYS A 20 -29.88 -36.55 -45.34
N ARG A 21 -29.03 -35.64 -45.84
CA ARG A 21 -27.58 -35.66 -45.58
C ARG A 21 -27.26 -35.37 -44.11
N ARG A 22 -27.99 -34.45 -43.47
CA ARG A 22 -27.83 -34.12 -42.04
C ARG A 22 -28.21 -35.30 -41.14
N MET A 23 -29.25 -36.04 -41.49
CA MET A 23 -29.67 -37.27 -40.79
C MET A 23 -28.70 -38.44 -41.00
N ALA A 24 -28.07 -38.55 -42.18
CA ALA A 24 -27.04 -39.57 -42.46
C ALA A 24 -25.73 -39.30 -41.70
N ALA A 25 -25.33 -38.02 -41.56
CA ALA A 25 -24.16 -37.63 -40.76
C ALA A 25 -24.35 -37.85 -39.25
N SER A 26 -25.60 -37.93 -38.77
CA SER A 26 -25.93 -38.08 -37.35
C SER A 26 -26.00 -39.54 -36.86
N ARG A 27 -25.73 -40.54 -37.72
CA ARG A 27 -25.63 -41.96 -37.33
C ARG A 27 -24.18 -42.45 -37.30
N LYS A 28 -23.41 -41.98 -36.32
CA LYS A 28 -22.32 -42.76 -35.71
C LYS A 28 -22.65 -42.88 -34.22
N LYS A 29 -23.18 -44.05 -33.85
CA LYS A 29 -23.45 -44.47 -32.46
C LYS A 29 -22.16 -45.01 -31.79
N PRO A 30 -22.14 -45.17 -30.46
CA PRO A 30 -20.98 -44.94 -29.60
C PRO A 30 -20.25 -46.23 -29.22
N GLU A 31 -18.93 -46.25 -29.28
CA GLU A 31 -18.11 -47.27 -28.64
C GLU A 31 -16.73 -46.70 -28.27
N LYS A 32 -16.58 -46.36 -26.98
CA LYS A 32 -15.38 -46.53 -26.12
C LYS A 32 -15.40 -45.49 -25.01
N GLU A 33 -16.10 -45.84 -23.92
CA GLU A 33 -15.58 -45.48 -22.60
C GLU A 33 -14.23 -46.18 -22.39
N GLY A 34 -13.32 -45.46 -21.73
CA GLY A 34 -12.21 -46.09 -21.03
C GLY A 34 -10.82 -45.90 -21.63
N GLN A 35 -10.37 -44.66 -21.86
CA GLN A 35 -9.02 -44.23 -21.46
C GLN A 35 -8.77 -42.76 -21.83
N ARG A 36 -8.97 -41.87 -20.85
CA ARG A 36 -8.15 -40.68 -20.56
C ARG A 36 -8.89 -39.84 -19.50
N PRO A 37 -8.44 -39.88 -18.23
CA PRO A 37 -8.60 -38.65 -17.45
C PRO A 37 -7.36 -38.25 -16.64
N ARG A 38 -6.25 -39.00 -16.68
CA ARG A 38 -5.11 -38.74 -15.77
C ARG A 38 -4.14 -37.65 -16.23
N LYS A 39 -4.06 -37.33 -17.52
CA LYS A 39 -3.07 -36.36 -18.06
C LYS A 39 -3.59 -34.91 -18.05
N SER A 40 -4.86 -34.67 -18.35
CA SER A 40 -5.47 -33.33 -18.34
C SER A 40 -5.66 -32.79 -16.92
N ALA A 41 -6.19 -33.60 -16.01
CA ALA A 41 -6.35 -33.23 -14.61
C ALA A 41 -5.01 -32.90 -13.91
N LYS A 42 -3.93 -33.60 -14.29
CA LYS A 42 -2.58 -33.31 -13.78
C LYS A 42 -2.03 -31.97 -14.30
N ILE A 43 -2.36 -31.59 -15.53
CA ILE A 43 -1.93 -30.32 -16.12
C ILE A 43 -2.72 -29.15 -15.55
N GLU A 44 -4.05 -29.30 -15.37
CA GLU A 44 -4.87 -28.30 -14.68
C GLU A 44 -4.43 -28.09 -13.24
N ALA A 45 -4.17 -29.18 -12.49
CA ALA A 45 -3.66 -29.07 -11.12
C ALA A 45 -2.31 -28.33 -11.05
N MET A 46 -1.39 -28.55 -12.01
CA MET A 46 -0.12 -27.81 -12.07
C MET A 46 -0.30 -26.33 -12.43
N MET A 47 -1.26 -25.98 -13.29
CA MET A 47 -1.58 -24.58 -13.62
C MET A 47 -2.23 -23.86 -12.43
N GLU A 48 -3.13 -24.53 -11.71
CA GLU A 48 -3.77 -24.01 -10.50
C GLU A 48 -2.73 -23.78 -9.39
N GLU A 49 -1.78 -24.70 -9.23
CA GLU A 49 -0.66 -24.59 -8.29
C GLU A 49 0.29 -23.44 -8.65
N MET A 50 0.60 -23.23 -9.94
CA MET A 50 1.40 -22.06 -10.37
C MET A 50 0.66 -20.74 -10.13
N ARG A 51 -0.65 -20.68 -10.39
CA ARG A 51 -1.47 -19.49 -10.12
C ARG A 51 -1.56 -19.16 -8.64
N THR A 52 -1.71 -20.18 -7.78
CA THR A 52 -1.74 -19.96 -6.33
C THR A 52 -0.39 -19.52 -5.78
N LYS A 53 0.73 -20.10 -6.24
CA LYS A 53 2.08 -19.62 -5.89
C LYS A 53 2.32 -18.19 -6.37
N GLN A 54 1.92 -17.88 -7.60
CA GLN A 54 2.04 -16.53 -8.14
C GLN A 54 1.21 -15.52 -7.32
N ALA A 55 -0.03 -15.86 -6.96
CA ALA A 55 -0.87 -14.99 -6.13
C ALA A 55 -0.29 -14.80 -4.71
N GLU A 56 0.35 -15.83 -4.14
CA GLU A 56 1.01 -15.73 -2.83
C GLU A 56 2.24 -14.82 -2.89
N ASP A 57 3.05 -14.92 -3.94
CA ASP A 57 4.23 -14.06 -4.14
C ASP A 57 3.83 -12.60 -4.42
N GLU A 58 2.78 -12.38 -5.23
CA GLU A 58 2.21 -11.05 -5.47
C GLU A 58 1.65 -10.44 -4.18
N ALA A 59 0.96 -11.23 -3.34
CA ALA A 59 0.46 -10.77 -2.05
C ALA A 59 1.59 -10.38 -1.08
N LYS A 60 2.68 -11.16 -1.04
CA LYS A 60 3.87 -10.84 -0.23
C LYS A 60 4.56 -9.56 -0.72
N GLN A 61 4.67 -9.38 -2.03
CA GLN A 61 5.26 -8.17 -2.60
C GLN A 61 4.40 -6.94 -2.28
N LEU A 62 3.08 -7.04 -2.42
CA LEU A 62 2.16 -5.95 -2.12
C LEU A 62 2.17 -5.58 -0.63
N ALA A 63 2.27 -6.57 0.27
CA ALA A 63 2.40 -6.34 1.70
C ALA A 63 3.68 -5.57 2.04
N LYS A 64 4.81 -5.95 1.43
CA LYS A 64 6.09 -5.27 1.62
C LYS A 64 6.11 -3.85 1.06
N GLU A 65 5.47 -3.62 -0.08
CA GLU A 65 5.34 -2.29 -0.69
C GLU A 65 4.47 -1.37 0.18
N ASN A 66 3.35 -1.88 0.70
CA ASN A 66 2.49 -1.12 1.60
C ASN A 66 3.20 -0.77 2.91
N GLU A 67 3.95 -1.71 3.50
CA GLU A 67 4.75 -1.44 4.71
C GLU A 67 5.84 -0.37 4.45
N ALA A 68 6.53 -0.46 3.31
CA ALA A 68 7.52 0.54 2.92
C ALA A 68 6.90 1.93 2.73
N ARG A 69 5.74 1.99 2.07
CA ARG A 69 4.98 3.22 1.85
C ARG A 69 4.50 3.82 3.16
N GLU A 70 3.98 3.01 4.08
CA GLU A 70 3.53 3.47 5.39
C GLU A 70 4.70 4.03 6.22
N LYS A 71 5.85 3.34 6.19
CA LYS A 71 7.08 3.80 6.83
C LYS A 71 7.57 5.13 6.23
N GLU A 72 7.57 5.26 4.92
CA GLU A 72 7.94 6.51 4.23
C GLU A 72 6.98 7.65 4.60
N THR A 73 5.67 7.40 4.63
CA THR A 73 4.70 8.43 5.04
C THR A 73 4.92 8.88 6.48
N ARG A 74 5.18 7.95 7.40
CA ARG A 74 5.42 8.27 8.81
C ARG A 74 6.72 9.06 9.01
N GLU A 75 7.78 8.71 8.29
CA GLU A 75 9.04 9.45 8.31
C GLU A 75 8.88 10.85 7.71
N LYS A 76 8.11 10.98 6.62
CA LYS A 76 7.83 12.27 6.00
C LYS A 76 7.00 13.16 6.92
N GLU A 77 5.96 12.64 7.55
CA GLU A 77 5.17 13.37 8.55
C GLU A 77 6.00 13.80 9.75
N ALA A 78 6.96 12.97 10.20
CA ALA A 78 7.89 13.36 11.26
C ALA A 78 8.79 14.53 10.83
N ARG A 79 9.34 14.49 9.60
CA ARG A 79 10.15 15.59 9.04
C ARG A 79 9.33 16.86 8.81
N ASP A 80 8.10 16.75 8.32
CA ASP A 80 7.22 17.89 8.07
C ASP A 80 6.81 18.56 9.40
N LYS A 81 6.56 17.78 10.46
CA LYS A 81 6.38 18.29 11.82
C LYS A 81 7.63 19.00 12.35
N GLU A 82 8.82 18.47 12.07
CA GLU A 82 10.07 19.13 12.47
C GLU A 82 10.36 20.42 11.68
N ALA A 83 9.93 20.50 10.41
CA ALA A 83 10.11 21.66 9.55
C ALA A 83 9.16 22.80 9.92
N ALA A 84 7.91 22.49 10.28
CA ALA A 84 6.92 23.49 10.70
C ALA A 84 7.28 24.18 12.03
N LYS A 85 8.08 23.53 12.90
CA LYS A 85 8.47 24.04 14.22
C LYS A 85 9.74 24.90 14.24
N GLY A 86 10.30 25.24 13.07
CA GLY A 86 11.57 25.96 12.96
C GLY A 86 11.64 27.27 13.76
N ASP A 87 10.52 28.01 13.81
CA ASP A 87 10.39 29.24 14.59
C ASP A 87 9.92 29.00 16.03
N GLU A 88 9.19 27.91 16.27
CA GLU A 88 8.68 27.53 17.59
C GLU A 88 9.83 27.26 18.57
N PHE A 89 10.90 26.61 18.12
CA PHE A 89 12.09 26.31 18.95
C PHE A 89 13.27 27.26 18.72
N SER A 90 12.97 28.53 18.47
CA SER A 90 13.99 29.56 18.27
C SER A 90 14.75 29.86 19.56
N ILE A 91 16.04 30.23 19.42
CA ILE A 91 16.87 30.67 20.54
C ILE A 91 16.26 31.88 21.27
N LYS A 92 15.59 32.77 20.52
CA LYS A 92 14.90 33.93 21.07
C LYS A 92 13.79 33.51 22.04
N ARG A 93 13.02 32.47 21.71
CA ARG A 93 11.98 31.93 22.60
C ARG A 93 12.57 31.34 23.87
N CYS A 94 13.63 30.52 23.77
CA CYS A 94 14.33 30.00 24.94
C CYS A 94 14.80 31.12 25.88
N ILE A 95 15.40 32.18 25.31
CA ILE A 95 15.85 33.36 26.07
C ILE A 95 14.67 34.09 26.73
N SER A 96 13.53 34.22 26.03
CA SER A 96 12.34 34.84 26.61
C SER A 96 11.82 34.06 27.82
N ILE A 97 11.70 32.74 27.70
CA ILE A 97 11.18 31.86 28.76
C ILE A 97 12.13 31.84 29.96
N ILE A 98 13.44 31.62 29.76
CA ILE A 98 14.39 31.60 30.89
C ILE A 98 14.50 32.96 31.60
N ASN A 99 14.06 34.04 30.95
CA ASN A 99 14.00 35.36 31.57
C ASN A 99 12.77 35.57 32.46
N THR A 100 11.69 34.83 32.25
CA THR A 100 10.51 34.84 33.13
C THR A 100 10.68 33.93 34.34
N MET A 101 11.55 32.91 34.24
CA MET A 101 11.85 31.97 35.32
C MET A 101 12.74 32.55 36.42
N GLU A 102 12.61 32.03 37.64
CA GLU A 102 13.46 32.37 38.77
C GLU A 102 14.82 31.64 38.70
N VAL A 103 15.76 32.22 37.95
CA VAL A 103 17.13 31.69 37.79
C VAL A 103 18.20 32.77 38.01
N THR A 104 19.35 32.35 38.53
CA THR A 104 20.48 33.25 38.74
C THR A 104 21.11 33.70 37.43
N LYS A 105 21.80 34.85 37.44
CA LYS A 105 22.53 35.35 36.24
C LYS A 105 23.55 34.33 35.72
N GLN A 106 24.20 33.58 36.62
CA GLN A 106 25.16 32.56 36.25
C GLN A 106 24.49 31.36 35.55
N GLU A 107 23.34 30.91 36.07
CA GLU A 107 22.54 29.86 35.41
C GLU A 107 22.06 30.31 34.03
N LYS A 108 21.62 31.57 33.86
CA LYS A 108 21.21 32.09 32.54
C LYS A 108 22.32 31.99 31.50
N VAL A 109 23.55 32.36 31.86
CA VAL A 109 24.70 32.27 30.94
C VAL A 109 24.99 30.83 30.54
N LYS A 110 24.96 29.90 31.50
CA LYS A 110 25.14 28.47 31.24
C LYS A 110 24.00 27.90 30.38
N ALA A 111 22.76 28.31 30.62
CA ALA A 111 21.59 27.94 29.83
C ALA A 111 21.73 28.36 28.37
N TYR A 112 22.24 29.58 28.11
CA TYR A 112 22.49 30.03 26.74
C TYR A 112 23.47 29.13 26.00
N ALA A 113 24.54 28.68 26.67
CA ALA A 113 25.47 27.72 26.09
C ALA A 113 24.76 26.40 25.71
N ILE A 114 23.90 25.89 26.60
CA ILE A 114 23.08 24.69 26.36
C ILE A 114 22.16 24.86 25.14
N PHE A 115 21.45 25.99 25.03
CA PHE A 115 20.53 26.26 23.91
C PHE A 115 21.26 26.41 22.58
N THR A 116 22.49 26.93 22.59
CA THR A 116 23.31 27.05 21.36
C THR A 116 23.94 25.73 20.93
N LYS A 117 24.07 24.76 21.84
CA LYS A 117 24.76 23.49 21.59
C LYS A 117 23.94 22.52 20.72
N SER A 118 22.61 22.51 20.86
CA SER A 118 21.76 21.58 20.11
C SER A 118 20.35 22.14 19.84
N LYS A 119 19.80 21.80 18.66
CA LYS A 119 18.38 22.04 18.35
C LYS A 119 17.47 21.32 19.35
N GLN A 120 17.82 20.08 19.69
CA GLN A 120 17.06 19.24 20.60
C GLN A 120 16.99 19.83 22.01
N ASN A 121 18.07 20.47 22.49
CA ASN A 121 18.07 21.11 23.81
C ASN A 121 17.07 22.27 23.89
N LYS A 122 16.90 23.02 22.80
CA LYS A 122 15.90 24.10 22.73
C LYS A 122 14.48 23.53 22.73
N GLU A 123 14.24 22.47 21.96
CA GLU A 123 12.95 21.79 21.91
C GLU A 123 12.58 21.20 23.27
N THR A 124 13.46 20.41 23.88
CA THR A 124 13.23 19.84 25.22
C THR A 124 12.91 20.91 26.25
N PHE A 125 13.70 22.00 26.29
CA PHE A 125 13.47 23.08 27.23
C PHE A 125 12.10 23.74 27.01
N ILE A 126 11.74 24.08 25.78
CA ILE A 126 10.47 24.75 25.47
C ILE A 126 9.28 23.84 25.80
N CYS A 127 9.32 22.57 25.37
CA CYS A 127 8.27 21.61 25.67
C CYS A 127 8.11 21.39 27.18
N ALA A 128 9.21 21.22 27.92
CA ALA A 128 9.16 21.09 29.37
C ALA A 128 8.57 22.35 30.02
N SER A 129 8.96 23.54 29.56
CA SER A 129 8.50 24.82 30.12
C SER A 129 7.01 25.08 29.89
N GLU A 130 6.44 24.56 28.81
CA GLU A 130 5.00 24.68 28.50
C GLU A 130 4.14 23.75 29.35
N GLU A 131 4.69 22.61 29.79
CA GLU A 131 4.02 21.66 30.66
C GLU A 131 4.19 22.01 32.14
N ASP A 132 5.44 22.22 32.58
CA ASP A 132 5.80 22.53 33.95
C ASP A 132 7.16 23.26 34.06
N GLU A 133 7.12 24.48 34.59
CA GLU A 133 8.31 25.33 34.74
C GLU A 133 9.36 24.68 35.65
N GLU A 134 8.95 24.00 36.73
CA GLU A 134 9.87 23.40 37.70
C GLU A 134 10.65 22.22 37.08
N SER A 135 9.96 21.38 36.33
CA SER A 135 10.56 20.28 35.55
C SER A 135 11.56 20.79 34.51
N ALA A 136 11.26 21.89 33.83
CA ALA A 136 12.19 22.52 32.90
C ALA A 136 13.47 23.01 33.59
N LEU A 137 13.35 23.60 34.79
CA LEU A 137 14.49 24.05 35.58
C LEU A 137 15.32 22.90 36.13
N ILE A 138 14.69 21.83 36.60
CA ILE A 138 15.39 20.61 37.05
C ILE A 138 16.20 20.03 35.89
N TRP A 139 15.59 19.87 34.72
CA TRP A 139 16.27 19.40 33.52
C TRP A 139 17.47 20.29 33.16
N LEU A 140 17.26 21.61 33.13
CA LEU A 140 18.31 22.56 32.77
C LEU A 140 19.49 22.52 33.74
N ARG A 141 19.22 22.38 35.06
CA ARG A 141 20.26 22.26 36.08
C ARG A 141 21.05 20.95 35.96
N ASN A 142 20.40 19.86 35.60
CA ASN A 142 21.07 18.59 35.33
C ASN A 142 21.98 18.66 34.09
N GLU A 143 21.56 19.39 33.05
CA GLU A 143 22.35 19.58 31.83
C GLU A 143 23.54 20.54 32.03
N MET A 144 23.47 21.42 33.05
CA MET A 144 24.54 22.34 33.44
C MET A 144 25.58 21.73 34.39
N ALA A 145 25.30 20.55 34.95
CA ALA A 145 26.15 19.85 35.92
C ALA A 145 27.36 19.19 35.23
#